data_AF-A0A419X468-F1
#
_entry.id   AF-A0A419X468-F1
#
_cell.length_a   1.000
_cell.length_b   1.000
_cell.length_c   1.000
_cell.angle_alpha   90.00
_cell.angle_beta   90.00
_cell.angle_gamma   90.00
#
_symmetry.space_group_name_H-M   'P 1'
#
loop_
_entity.id
_entity.type
_entity.pdbx_description
1 polymer ?
#
loop_
_entity_poly.entity_id
_entity_poly.type
_entity_poly.pdbx_seq_one_letter_code
_entity_poly.pdbx_strand_id
1 'polypeptide(L)'
;MNTSFEKRIERFLQEQPESDAAKIILKLKQQYPHHKTFYDIFDSFYSKIGGIFGTQTLFIENSNKEYYTPYIQFAKGNPVNLPEGKRLLYDPSVPFSEEECYSKLAKKIVYTLLTVKDIEQYI
;
A
#
# COMPACT_ATOMS: atom_id res chain seq x y z
N MET A 1 -17.55 1.13 2.39
CA MET A 1 -16.96 2.37 2.93
C MET A 1 -15.86 2.82 1.98
N ASN A 2 -15.80 4.11 1.63
CA ASN A 2 -14.72 4.66 0.81
C ASN A 2 -13.64 5.17 1.77
N THR A 3 -12.61 4.35 2.05
CA THR A 3 -11.56 4.65 3.02
C THR A 3 -10.62 5.74 2.48
N SER A 4 -9.79 6.34 3.34
CA SER A 4 -8.75 7.28 2.88
C SER A 4 -7.75 6.65 1.91
N PHE A 5 -7.58 5.32 1.95
CA PHE A 5 -6.80 4.57 0.98
C PHE A 5 -7.40 4.73 -0.42
N GLU A 6 -8.66 4.35 -0.58
CA GLU A 6 -9.40 4.40 -1.84
C GLU A 6 -9.39 5.82 -2.42
N LYS A 7 -9.79 6.80 -1.62
CA LYS A 7 -9.77 8.22 -2.02
C LYS A 7 -8.39 8.67 -2.50
N ARG A 8 -7.31 8.17 -1.88
CA ARG A 8 -5.95 8.56 -2.25
C ARG A 8 -5.54 7.95 -3.58
N ILE A 9 -5.92 6.71 -3.85
CA ILE A 9 -5.66 6.05 -5.14
C ILE A 9 -6.49 6.70 -6.25
N GLU A 10 -7.78 6.94 -6.02
CA GLU A 10 -8.67 7.62 -6.98
C GLU A 10 -8.14 9.01 -7.33
N ARG A 11 -7.74 9.79 -6.31
CA ARG A 11 -7.13 11.10 -6.50
C ARG A 11 -5.83 11.03 -7.30
N PHE A 12 -4.97 10.06 -7.02
CA PHE A 12 -3.74 9.87 -7.79
C PHE A 12 -4.04 9.59 -9.27
N LEU A 13 -5.03 8.73 -9.57
CA LEU A 13 -5.45 8.43 -10.94
C LEU A 13 -5.99 9.67 -11.68
N GLN A 14 -6.68 10.57 -10.97
CA GLN A 14 -7.17 11.83 -11.53
C GLN A 14 -6.05 12.86 -11.75
N GLU A 15 -5.10 12.96 -10.81
CA GLU A 15 -4.01 13.93 -10.85
C GLU A 15 -2.90 13.52 -11.82
N GLN A 16 -2.66 12.22 -12.02
CA GLN A 16 -1.56 11.70 -12.85
C GLN A 16 -1.99 10.51 -13.74
N PRO A 17 -3.01 10.66 -14.60
CA PRO A 17 -3.58 9.58 -15.38
C PRO A 17 -2.59 8.92 -16.36
N GLU A 18 -1.62 9.67 -16.86
CA GLU A 18 -0.65 9.20 -17.86
C GLU A 18 0.57 8.49 -17.26
N SER A 19 0.70 8.50 -15.92
CA SER A 19 1.84 7.88 -15.24
C SER A 19 1.83 6.35 -15.41
N ASP A 20 3.01 5.73 -15.45
CA ASP A 20 3.10 4.26 -15.57
C ASP A 20 2.45 3.55 -14.38
N ALA A 21 2.56 4.12 -13.18
CA ALA A 21 1.84 3.62 -12.03
C ALA A 21 0.32 3.70 -12.20
N ALA A 22 -0.24 4.77 -12.78
CA ALA A 22 -1.67 4.84 -13.06
C ALA A 22 -2.11 3.74 -14.04
N LYS A 23 -1.33 3.50 -15.10
CA LYS A 23 -1.58 2.41 -16.06
C LYS A 23 -1.57 1.04 -15.37
N ILE A 24 -0.58 0.79 -14.51
CA ILE A 24 -0.48 -0.44 -13.71
C ILE A 24 -1.70 -0.63 -12.81
N ILE A 25 -2.11 0.42 -12.08
CA ILE A 25 -3.26 0.37 -11.17
C ILE A 25 -4.55 0.02 -11.93
N LEU A 26 -4.75 0.62 -13.11
CA LEU A 26 -5.89 0.33 -13.96
C LEU A 26 -5.86 -1.10 -14.52
N LYS A 27 -4.69 -1.60 -14.93
CA LYS A 27 -4.50 -3.01 -15.34
C LYS A 27 -4.84 -3.98 -14.19
N LEU A 28 -4.35 -3.71 -12.98
CA LEU A 28 -4.68 -4.51 -11.79
C LEU A 28 -6.20 -4.52 -11.54
N LYS A 29 -6.85 -3.35 -11.61
CA LYS A 29 -8.32 -3.28 -11.46
C LYS A 29 -9.07 -4.15 -12.46
N GLN A 30 -8.59 -4.24 -13.71
CA GLN A 30 -9.17 -5.12 -14.73
C GLN A 30 -8.89 -6.60 -14.46
N GLN A 31 -7.70 -6.94 -13.95
CA GLN A 31 -7.29 -8.31 -13.65
C GLN A 31 -8.01 -8.90 -12.43
N TYR A 32 -8.37 -8.06 -11.47
CA TYR A 32 -9.03 -8.46 -10.22
C TYR A 32 -10.49 -7.98 -10.17
N PRO A 33 -11.37 -8.33 -11.14
CA PRO A 33 -12.70 -7.74 -11.27
C PRO A 33 -13.65 -8.09 -10.11
N HIS A 34 -13.35 -9.15 -9.35
CA HIS A 34 -14.11 -9.56 -8.18
C HIS A 34 -13.75 -8.78 -6.90
N HIS A 35 -12.65 -8.03 -6.92
CA HIS A 35 -12.22 -7.23 -5.77
C HIS A 35 -12.93 -5.87 -5.81
N LYS A 36 -13.57 -5.49 -4.70
CA LYS A 36 -14.45 -4.32 -4.65
C LYS A 36 -13.70 -3.02 -4.31
N THR A 37 -12.52 -3.13 -3.73
CA THR A 37 -11.71 -2.00 -3.26
C THR A 37 -10.29 -2.08 -3.83
N PHE A 38 -9.63 -0.94 -4.00
CA PHE A 38 -8.21 -0.91 -4.33
C PHE A 38 -7.37 -1.57 -3.24
N TYR A 39 -7.75 -1.44 -1.97
CA TYR A 39 -7.06 -2.14 -0.89
C TYR A 39 -6.99 -3.65 -1.15
N ASP A 40 -8.13 -4.29 -1.46
CA ASP A 40 -8.18 -5.73 -1.74
C ASP A 40 -7.39 -6.09 -3.01
N ILE A 41 -7.47 -5.25 -4.06
CA ILE A 41 -6.70 -5.45 -5.31
C ILE A 41 -5.20 -5.44 -5.01
N PHE A 42 -4.74 -4.46 -4.24
CA PHE A 42 -3.33 -4.34 -3.89
C PHE A 42 -2.89 -5.45 -2.95
N ASP A 43 -3.72 -5.88 -2.00
CA ASP A 43 -3.39 -6.98 -1.09
C ASP A 43 -3.12 -8.27 -1.87
N SER A 44 -4.02 -8.60 -2.80
CA SER A 44 -3.84 -9.74 -3.73
C SER A 44 -2.60 -9.60 -4.60
N PHE A 45 -2.35 -8.41 -5.15
CA PHE A 45 -1.16 -8.17 -5.97
C PHE A 45 0.15 -8.27 -5.16
N TYR A 46 0.20 -7.67 -3.97
CA TYR A 46 1.38 -7.71 -3.10
C TYR A 46 1.71 -9.15 -2.72
N SER A 47 0.70 -9.96 -2.39
CA SER A 47 0.88 -11.37 -2.11
C SER A 47 1.59 -12.11 -3.27
N LYS A 48 1.21 -11.81 -4.52
CA LYS A 48 1.84 -12.37 -5.73
C LYS A 48 3.31 -11.97 -5.88
N ILE A 49 3.69 -10.76 -5.50
CA ILE A 49 5.09 -10.30 -5.50
C ILE A 49 5.82 -10.58 -4.17
N GLY A 50 5.30 -11.50 -3.35
CA GLY A 50 5.92 -11.89 -2.09
C GLY A 50 5.92 -10.79 -1.03
N GLY A 51 4.96 -9.88 -1.08
CA GLY A 51 4.79 -8.77 -0.15
C GLY A 51 3.46 -8.85 0.62
N ILE A 52 3.42 -8.17 1.75
CA ILE A 52 2.19 -7.85 2.48
C ILE A 52 2.30 -6.41 2.99
N PHE A 53 1.17 -5.78 3.27
CA PHE A 53 1.14 -4.44 3.83
C PHE A 53 -0.03 -4.27 4.79
N GLY A 54 0.04 -3.27 5.66
CA GLY A 54 -1.04 -2.99 6.58
C GLY A 54 -0.69 -1.93 7.61
N THR A 55 -1.46 -1.91 8.69
CA THR A 55 -1.24 -1.03 9.84
C THR A 55 -0.86 -1.86 11.06
N GLN A 56 0.04 -1.33 11.89
CA GLN A 56 0.40 -1.90 13.18
C GLN A 56 -0.07 -0.96 14.28
N THR A 57 -0.82 -1.48 15.24
CA THR A 57 -1.23 -0.72 16.43
C THR A 57 -0.01 -0.37 17.28
N LEU A 58 0.04 0.88 17.72
CA LEU A 58 1.02 1.44 18.63
C LEU A 58 0.38 1.59 20.01
N PHE A 59 1.05 1.05 21.02
CA PHE A 59 0.65 1.20 22.41
C PHE A 59 1.37 2.43 22.97
N ILE A 60 0.60 3.47 23.27
CA ILE A 60 1.10 4.68 23.92
C ILE A 60 0.59 4.67 25.37
N GLU A 61 1.51 4.63 26.32
CA GLU A 61 1.18 4.69 27.74
C GLU A 61 0.35 5.94 28.04
N ASN A 62 -0.70 5.78 28.85
CA ASN A 62 -1.64 6.84 29.26
C ASN A 62 -2.47 7.46 28.13
N SER A 63 -2.58 6.80 26.97
CA SER A 63 -3.54 7.18 25.92
C SER A 63 -4.79 6.30 25.96
N ASN A 64 -5.97 6.93 25.92
CA ASN A 64 -7.25 6.24 25.69
C ASN A 64 -7.57 6.06 24.19
N LYS A 65 -6.66 6.48 23.30
CA LYS A 65 -6.79 6.37 21.85
C LYS A 65 -5.81 5.35 21.30
N GLU A 66 -6.28 4.56 20.35
CA GLU A 66 -5.45 3.68 19.53
C GLU A 66 -4.73 4.49 18.44
N TYR A 67 -3.47 4.16 18.24
CA TYR A 67 -2.62 4.77 17.24
C TYR A 67 -2.01 3.71 16.35
N TYR A 68 -1.61 4.11 15.15
CA TYR A 68 -1.21 3.19 14.10
C TYR A 68 0.06 3.67 13.41
N THR A 69 0.86 2.73 12.93
CA THR A 69 1.97 2.98 11.99
C THR A 69 1.83 2.04 10.78
N PRO A 70 2.00 2.53 9.54
CA PRO A 70 1.84 1.69 8.38
C PRO A 70 3.12 0.90 8.14
N TYR A 71 2.98 -0.33 7.67
CA TYR A 71 4.10 -1.21 7.38
C TYR A 71 3.95 -1.87 6.00
N ILE A 72 5.08 -2.25 5.44
CA ILE A 72 5.18 -3.17 4.31
C ILE A 72 6.20 -4.24 4.70
N GLN A 73 5.95 -5.47 4.34
CA GLN A 73 6.85 -6.59 4.56
C GLN A 73 7.03 -7.35 3.26
N PHE A 74 8.28 -7.67 2.91
CA PHE A 74 8.58 -8.58 1.80
C PHE A 74 9.24 -9.85 2.30
N ALA A 75 8.88 -10.96 1.66
CA ALA A 75 9.50 -12.26 1.89
C ALA A 75 10.95 -12.28 1.37
N LYS A 76 11.72 -13.23 1.89
CA LYS A 76 13.07 -13.50 1.41
C LYS A 76 13.04 -13.97 -0.04
N GLY A 77 13.89 -13.38 -0.88
CA GLY A 77 13.91 -13.67 -2.31
C GLY A 77 12.65 -13.25 -3.06
N ASN A 78 11.95 -12.21 -2.61
CA ASN A 78 10.80 -11.67 -3.35
C ASN A 78 11.19 -11.30 -4.79
N PRO A 79 10.32 -11.56 -5.77
CA PRO A 79 10.65 -11.45 -7.19
C PRO A 79 10.95 -10.01 -7.65
N VAL A 80 10.53 -9.02 -6.87
CA VAL A 80 10.77 -7.60 -7.13
C VAL A 80 12.06 -7.06 -6.48
N ASN A 81 12.86 -7.93 -5.86
CA ASN A 81 14.13 -7.62 -5.19
C ASN A 81 14.05 -6.43 -4.21
N LEU A 82 12.89 -6.23 -3.60
CA LEU A 82 12.71 -5.23 -2.56
C LEU A 82 13.30 -5.73 -1.25
N PRO A 83 13.69 -4.82 -0.35
CA PRO A 83 14.31 -5.24 0.90
C PRO A 83 13.38 -6.11 1.76
N GLU A 84 13.95 -7.22 2.24
CA GLU A 84 13.25 -8.26 2.99
C GLU A 84 12.86 -7.81 4.41
N GLY A 85 11.88 -8.50 4.98
CA GLY A 85 11.43 -8.33 6.36
C GLY A 85 10.39 -7.21 6.52
N LYS A 86 9.83 -7.12 7.73
CA LYS A 86 8.83 -6.10 8.07
C LYS A 86 9.51 -4.74 8.22
N ARG A 87 8.99 -3.74 7.52
CA ARG A 87 9.46 -2.36 7.57
C ARG A 87 8.32 -1.43 7.90
N LEU A 88 8.48 -0.72 9.01
CA LEU A 88 7.62 0.42 9.33
C LEU A 88 7.98 1.56 8.39
N LEU A 89 6.97 2.17 7.79
CA LEU A 89 7.18 3.24 6.81
C LEU A 89 7.51 4.58 7.48
N TYR A 90 7.24 4.70 8.77
CA TYR A 90 7.46 5.88 9.60
C TYR A 90 7.95 5.45 10.98
N ASP A 91 8.59 6.38 11.67
CA ASP A 91 9.02 6.21 13.06
C ASP A 91 7.81 5.91 13.96
N PRO A 92 7.83 4.85 14.79
CA PRO A 92 6.77 4.54 15.76
C PRO A 92 6.46 5.66 16.75
N SER A 93 7.39 6.59 16.98
CA SER A 93 7.17 7.77 17.83
C SER A 93 6.27 8.83 17.18
N VAL A 94 5.94 8.69 15.89
CA VAL A 94 4.99 9.55 15.18
C VAL A 94 3.68 8.79 14.98
N PRO A 95 2.74 8.87 15.94
CA PRO A 95 1.50 8.12 15.85
C PRO A 95 0.54 8.73 14.84
N PHE A 96 -0.16 7.87 14.10
CA PHE A 96 -1.22 8.27 13.19
C PHE A 96 -2.57 7.73 13.65
N SER A 97 -3.64 8.45 13.30
CA SER A 97 -4.97 7.82 13.24
C SER A 97 -5.00 6.71 12.19
N GLU A 98 -5.94 5.77 12.30
CA GLU A 98 -6.08 4.68 11.33
C GLU A 98 -6.27 5.22 9.90
N GLU A 99 -7.09 6.26 9.74
CA GLU A 99 -7.36 6.89 8.45
C GLU A 99 -6.10 7.54 7.84
N GLU A 100 -5.30 8.26 8.63
CA GLU A 100 -4.03 8.81 8.15
C GLU A 100 -3.04 7.71 7.76
N CYS A 101 -3.05 6.60 8.50
CA CYS A 101 -2.20 5.44 8.27
C CYS A 101 -2.48 4.82 6.90
N TYR A 102 -3.76 4.61 6.56
CA TYR A 102 -4.19 4.14 5.24
C TYR A 102 -3.82 5.11 4.11
N SER A 103 -3.96 6.42 4.32
CA SER A 103 -3.57 7.44 3.32
C SER A 103 -2.06 7.39 3.00
N LYS A 104 -1.23 7.24 4.04
CA LYS A 104 0.23 7.10 3.88
C LYS A 104 0.62 5.79 3.22
N LEU A 105 -0.10 4.71 3.55
CA LEU A 105 0.08 3.40 2.96
C LEU A 105 -0.18 3.41 1.46
N ALA A 106 -1.32 3.98 1.02
CA ALA A 106 -1.64 4.17 -0.39
C ALA A 106 -0.53 4.93 -1.14
N LYS A 107 -0.02 6.04 -0.56
CA LYS A 107 1.09 6.80 -1.15
C LYS A 107 2.35 5.94 -1.34
N LYS A 108 2.70 5.11 -0.36
CA LYS A 108 3.88 4.24 -0.44
C LYS A 108 3.70 3.13 -1.47
N ILE A 109 2.50 2.56 -1.59
CA ILE A 109 2.20 1.55 -2.60
C ILE A 109 2.36 2.13 -4.01
N VAL A 110 1.77 3.29 -4.28
CA VAL A 110 1.94 3.99 -5.56
C VAL A 110 3.42 4.26 -5.84
N TYR A 111 4.17 4.75 -4.84
CA TYR A 111 5.61 4.95 -4.99
C TYR A 111 6.35 3.65 -5.31
N THR A 112 5.97 2.54 -4.68
CA THR A 112 6.58 1.23 -4.95
C THR A 112 6.37 0.83 -6.41
N LEU A 113 5.15 1.00 -6.94
CA LEU A 113 4.83 0.76 -8.35
C LEU A 113 5.68 1.63 -9.30
N LEU A 114 5.98 2.88 -8.93
CA LEU A 114 6.83 3.77 -9.71
C LEU A 114 8.31 3.34 -9.69
N THR A 115 8.76 2.68 -8.62
CA THR A 115 10.19 2.37 -8.43
C THR A 115 10.60 0.96 -8.88
N VAL A 116 9.69 -0.01 -8.81
CA VAL A 116 10.00 -1.39 -9.20
C VAL A 116 10.02 -1.46 -10.72
N LYS A 117 11.19 -1.75 -11.27
CA LYS A 117 11.35 -2.02 -12.70
C LYS A 117 10.61 -3.30 -13.08
N ASP A 118 10.03 -3.30 -14.27
CA ASP A 118 9.36 -4.47 -14.85
C ASP A 118 8.21 -5.04 -13.98
N ILE A 119 7.62 -4.22 -13.11
CA ILE A 119 6.52 -4.63 -12.23
C ILE A 119 5.31 -5.17 -13.00
N GLU A 120 5.15 -4.75 -14.26
CA GLU A 120 4.12 -5.24 -15.17
C GLU A 120 4.20 -6.75 -15.44
N GLN A 121 5.39 -7.38 -15.30
CA GLN A 121 5.54 -8.84 -15.49
C GLN A 121 4.78 -9.66 -14.44
N TYR A 122 4.39 -9.03 -13.33
CA TYR A 122 3.67 -9.66 -12.23
C TYR A 122 2.18 -9.36 -12.23
N ILE A 123 1.69 -8.62 -13.22
CA ILE A 123 0.27 -8.38 -13.48
C ILE A 123 -0.20 -9.51 -14.36
#